data_AF-A0A0C9M7S3-F1
#
_entry.id   AF-A0A0C9M7S3-F1
#
_cell.length_a   1.000
_cell.length_b   1.000
_cell.length_c   1.000
_cell.angle_alpha   90.00
_cell.angle_beta   90.00
_cell.angle_gamma   90.00
#
_symmetry.space_group_name_H-M   'P 1'
#
loop_
_entity.id
_entity.type
_entity.pdbx_description
1 polymer ?
#
loop_
_entity_poly.entity_id
_entity_poly.type
_entity_poly.pdbx_seq_one_letter_code
_entity_poly.pdbx_strand_id
1 'polypeptide(L)'
;MVIIKQLIAQTDKNSISRVHQNINHQWVLTSGAVVEDAIYKHAKDFKVEHPLHSYVLSIDDQLNYMFTADEIKEIEKESGFSDMSKSLPQSLVNILMKLKGKNDFKSIDQTFQEMRYDRRTQPAEYWCRNSILNYLDLFIESDNFTPFVTEQDLLNDMYGFLKSTKNISRTTTETGCQSSASNSNKNSQRELGTNQQLVRQANGDCSDLTFKHLSSELGCVEIGLVDHRANGTKELQESKLKSPKMMRSFCKQMIDQYKIKVNKIKIVSFIINGKPKIKLLALLSQLK
;
A
#
# COMPACT_ATOMS: atom_id res chain seq x y z
N MET A 1 16.93 8.37 -16.08
CA MET A 1 16.51 8.23 -14.66
C MET A 1 17.66 7.58 -13.90
N VAL A 2 18.34 8.35 -13.06
CA VAL A 2 19.47 7.84 -12.27
C VAL A 2 18.91 6.88 -11.24
N ILE A 3 19.36 5.62 -11.29
CA ILE A 3 19.06 4.61 -10.29
C ILE A 3 19.73 5.06 -8.99
N ILE A 4 19.02 5.78 -8.13
CA ILE A 4 19.48 6.01 -6.75
C ILE A 4 19.17 4.73 -5.97
N LYS A 5 20.02 3.71 -6.19
CA LYS A 5 20.14 2.59 -5.24
C LYS A 5 21.01 3.11 -4.12
N GLN A 6 20.44 3.33 -2.95
CA GLN A 6 21.24 3.70 -1.78
C GLN A 6 22.12 2.51 -1.42
N LEU A 7 23.43 2.68 -1.62
CA LEU A 7 24.43 1.73 -1.16
C LEU A 7 24.39 1.72 0.37
N ILE A 8 24.41 0.53 0.94
CA ILE A 8 24.41 0.35 2.38
C ILE A 8 25.84 0.55 2.86
N ALA A 9 26.05 1.61 3.65
CA ALA A 9 27.33 1.86 4.30
C ALA A 9 27.55 0.90 5.48
N GLN A 10 28.79 0.80 5.96
CA GLN A 10 29.09 -0.05 7.12
C GLN A 10 28.31 0.38 8.37
N THR A 11 28.06 1.68 8.54
CA THR A 11 27.24 2.23 9.62
C THR A 11 25.80 1.74 9.56
N ASP A 12 25.24 1.59 8.35
CA ASP A 12 23.89 1.07 8.15
C ASP A 12 23.84 -0.43 8.48
N LYS A 13 24.85 -1.21 8.07
CA LYS A 13 24.97 -2.63 8.44
C LYS A 13 25.04 -2.83 9.95
N ASN A 14 25.82 -2.00 10.65
CA ASN A 14 25.90 -2.02 12.10
C ASN A 14 24.54 -1.69 12.73
N SER A 15 23.80 -0.75 12.15
CA SER A 15 22.46 -0.39 12.61
C SER A 15 21.46 -1.52 12.41
N ILE A 16 21.48 -2.20 11.25
CA ILE A 16 20.64 -3.38 10.97
C ILE A 16 20.94 -4.50 11.97
N SER A 17 22.22 -4.81 12.22
CA SER A 17 22.64 -5.81 13.21
C SER A 17 22.17 -5.44 14.62
N ARG A 18 22.29 -4.15 15.00
CA ARG A 18 21.84 -3.68 16.31
C ARG A 18 20.32 -3.79 16.45
N VAL A 19 19.56 -3.43 15.41
CA VAL A 19 18.10 -3.59 15.42
C VAL A 19 17.74 -5.05 15.61
N HIS A 20 18.37 -5.96 14.86
CA HIS A 20 18.14 -7.40 14.98
C HIS A 20 18.35 -7.93 16.41
N GLN A 21 19.47 -7.57 17.04
CA GLN A 21 19.82 -7.99 18.39
C GLN A 21 18.86 -7.48 19.48
N ASN A 22 18.13 -6.38 19.21
CA ASN A 22 17.21 -5.77 20.15
C ASN A 22 15.74 -6.18 19.89
N ILE A 23 15.49 -7.17 19.02
CA ILE A 23 14.16 -7.73 18.83
C ILE A 23 13.83 -8.61 20.04
N ASN A 24 12.97 -8.10 20.91
CA ASN A 24 12.61 -8.78 22.16
C ASN A 24 11.55 -9.89 21.97
N HIS A 25 10.76 -9.82 20.89
CA HIS A 25 9.68 -10.77 20.62
C HIS A 25 9.75 -11.23 19.17
N GLN A 26 10.32 -12.40 18.96
CA GLN A 26 10.47 -12.98 17.63
C GLN A 26 9.22 -13.79 17.22
N TRP A 27 8.97 -13.88 15.93
CA TRP A 27 7.93 -14.74 15.37
C TRP A 27 8.49 -16.13 15.10
N VAL A 28 8.10 -17.08 15.96
CA VAL A 28 8.47 -18.49 15.85
C VAL A 28 7.36 -19.24 15.13
N LEU A 29 7.69 -19.85 14.00
CA LEU A 29 6.80 -20.71 13.23
C LEU A 29 6.63 -22.06 13.92
N THR A 30 5.63 -22.83 13.49
CA THR A 30 5.35 -24.17 14.03
C THR A 30 6.52 -25.13 13.81
N SER A 31 7.35 -24.90 12.78
CA SER A 31 8.61 -25.62 12.54
C SER A 31 9.71 -25.34 13.56
N GLY A 32 9.56 -24.30 14.40
CA GLY A 32 10.60 -23.74 15.26
C GLY A 32 11.48 -22.70 14.57
N ALA A 33 11.30 -22.45 13.28
CA ALA A 33 12.03 -21.41 12.57
C ALA A 33 11.63 -20.02 13.07
N VAL A 34 12.63 -19.16 13.24
CA VAL A 34 12.43 -17.77 13.63
C VAL A 34 12.44 -16.88 12.38
N VAL A 35 11.33 -16.20 12.12
CA VAL A 35 11.13 -15.42 10.88
C VAL A 35 12.15 -14.28 10.76
N GLU A 36 12.39 -13.53 11.84
CA GLU A 36 13.35 -12.43 11.85
C GLU A 36 14.80 -12.90 11.61
N ASP A 37 15.17 -14.07 12.12
CA ASP A 37 16.50 -14.65 11.93
C ASP A 37 16.71 -15.09 10.48
N ALA A 38 15.70 -15.70 9.86
CA ALA A 38 15.73 -16.08 8.45
C ALA A 38 15.88 -14.85 7.54
N ILE A 39 15.12 -13.79 7.80
CA ILE A 39 15.21 -12.50 7.09
C ILE A 39 16.61 -11.89 7.26
N TYR A 40 17.09 -11.78 8.50
CA TYR A 40 18.39 -11.17 8.79
C TYR A 40 19.52 -11.93 8.11
N LYS A 41 19.53 -13.27 8.22
CA LYS A 41 20.52 -14.13 7.57
C LYS A 41 20.54 -13.94 6.05
N HIS A 42 19.39 -13.79 5.43
CA HIS A 42 19.28 -13.60 3.99
C HIS A 42 19.72 -12.19 3.54
N ALA A 43 19.34 -11.14 4.27
CA ALA A 43 19.48 -9.76 3.82
C ALA A 43 20.74 -9.02 4.34
N LYS A 44 21.42 -9.51 5.41
CA LYS A 44 22.52 -8.79 6.07
C LYS A 44 23.69 -8.40 5.14
N ASP A 45 23.93 -9.20 4.10
CA ASP A 45 25.06 -9.02 3.18
C ASP A 45 24.69 -8.24 1.91
N PHE A 46 23.42 -7.84 1.78
CA PHE A 46 22.99 -7.05 0.64
C PHE A 46 23.77 -5.73 0.57
N LYS A 47 24.21 -5.37 -0.63
CA LYS A 47 24.99 -4.15 -0.89
C LYS A 47 24.10 -2.92 -1.12
N VAL A 48 22.83 -3.16 -1.41
CA VAL A 48 21.83 -2.18 -1.76
C VAL A 48 20.67 -2.33 -0.79
N GLU A 49 20.08 -1.20 -0.42
CA GLU A 49 18.90 -1.16 0.45
C GLU A 49 17.75 -2.05 -0.06
N HIS A 50 17.13 -2.78 0.87
CA HIS A 50 16.04 -3.70 0.60
C HIS A 50 15.01 -3.67 1.75
N PRO A 51 13.70 -3.87 1.49
CA PRO A 51 12.66 -3.90 2.54
C PRO A 51 12.93 -4.86 3.69
N LEU A 52 13.62 -5.97 3.40
CA LEU A 52 14.03 -6.97 4.40
C LEU A 52 14.92 -6.38 5.50
N HIS A 53 15.71 -5.31 5.24
CA HIS A 53 16.47 -4.61 6.29
C HIS A 53 15.58 -3.96 7.35
N SER A 54 14.30 -3.79 7.04
CA SER A 54 13.27 -3.27 7.94
C SER A 54 12.26 -4.33 8.36
N TYR A 55 12.55 -5.63 8.15
CA TYR A 55 11.65 -6.76 8.41
C TYR A 55 10.29 -6.64 7.72
N VAL A 56 10.28 -5.99 6.56
CA VAL A 56 9.10 -5.93 5.71
C VAL A 56 9.14 -7.12 4.76
N LEU A 57 8.26 -8.08 5.02
CA LEU A 57 8.07 -9.25 4.17
C LEU A 57 7.07 -8.97 3.06
N SER A 58 7.46 -9.29 1.83
CA SER A 58 6.55 -9.39 0.70
C SER A 58 6.07 -10.84 0.60
N ILE A 59 4.78 -11.06 0.49
CA ILE A 59 4.21 -12.39 0.21
C ILE A 59 4.27 -12.60 -1.31
N ASP A 60 5.48 -12.78 -1.80
CA ASP A 60 5.77 -13.15 -3.18
C ASP A 60 6.84 -14.25 -3.20
N ASP A 61 7.30 -14.59 -4.40
CA ASP A 61 8.31 -15.65 -4.59
C ASP A 61 9.60 -15.46 -3.79
N GLN A 62 9.85 -14.27 -3.20
CA GLN A 62 11.01 -14.05 -2.32
C GLN A 62 10.99 -14.95 -1.08
N LEU A 63 9.81 -15.36 -0.60
CA LEU A 63 9.72 -16.24 0.58
C LEU A 63 10.35 -17.61 0.32
N ASN A 64 10.33 -18.09 -0.94
CA ASN A 64 10.89 -19.39 -1.33
C ASN A 64 12.42 -19.49 -1.10
N TYR A 65 13.12 -18.35 -0.96
CA TYR A 65 14.56 -18.33 -0.66
C TYR A 65 14.88 -18.41 0.84
N MET A 66 13.87 -18.24 1.71
CA MET A 66 14.04 -18.12 3.15
C MET A 66 13.28 -19.19 3.95
N PHE A 67 12.17 -19.69 3.40
CA PHE A 67 11.22 -20.55 4.10
C PHE A 67 10.81 -21.75 3.24
N THR A 68 10.44 -22.84 3.92
CA THR A 68 9.84 -24.03 3.31
C THR A 68 8.40 -23.78 2.89
N ALA A 69 7.84 -24.65 2.03
CA ALA A 69 6.47 -24.48 1.53
C ALA A 69 5.40 -24.47 2.64
N ASP A 70 5.60 -25.23 3.74
CA ASP A 70 4.64 -25.26 4.84
C ASP A 70 4.77 -24.04 5.76
N GLU A 71 5.99 -23.56 5.98
CA GLU A 71 6.24 -22.27 6.65
C GLU A 71 5.65 -21.09 5.87
N ILE A 72 5.73 -21.11 4.54
CA ILE A 72 5.11 -20.08 3.69
C ILE A 72 3.59 -20.08 3.88
N LYS A 73 2.94 -21.24 3.87
CA LYS A 73 1.49 -21.33 4.13
C LYS A 73 1.12 -20.81 5.51
N GLU A 74 1.93 -21.09 6.52
CA GLU A 74 1.74 -20.58 7.88
C GLU A 74 1.86 -19.05 7.90
N ILE A 75 2.93 -18.50 7.31
CA ILE A 75 3.15 -17.05 7.16
C ILE A 75 1.96 -16.41 6.44
N GLU A 76 1.53 -16.94 5.30
CA GLU A 76 0.39 -16.44 4.52
C GLU A 76 -0.89 -16.41 5.35
N LYS A 77 -1.17 -17.48 6.09
CA LYS A 77 -2.35 -17.59 6.96
C LYS A 77 -2.35 -16.53 8.06
N GLU A 78 -1.23 -16.35 8.75
CA GLU A 78 -1.11 -15.42 9.88
C GLU A 78 -0.95 -13.96 9.46
N SER A 79 -0.48 -13.74 8.23
CA SER A 79 -0.34 -12.40 7.66
C SER A 79 -1.71 -11.71 7.49
N GLY A 80 -2.81 -12.46 7.41
CA GLY A 80 -4.12 -11.87 7.07
C GLY A 80 -4.32 -11.66 5.57
N PHE A 81 -3.48 -12.27 4.73
CA PHE A 81 -3.73 -12.42 3.29
C PHE A 81 -5.14 -12.97 3.01
N SER A 82 -5.62 -13.88 3.86
CA SER A 82 -6.98 -14.43 3.80
C SER A 82 -8.09 -13.39 3.97
N ASP A 83 -7.82 -12.25 4.62
CA ASP A 83 -8.78 -11.15 4.70
C ASP A 83 -8.90 -10.39 3.38
N MET A 84 -7.83 -10.35 2.58
CA MET A 84 -7.85 -9.75 1.24
C MET A 84 -8.50 -10.68 0.21
N SER A 85 -8.56 -11.98 0.48
CA SER A 85 -9.28 -12.96 -0.35
C SER A 85 -10.76 -13.09 0.02
N LYS A 86 -11.29 -12.28 0.95
CA LYS A 86 -12.72 -12.31 1.28
C LYS A 86 -13.55 -11.87 0.08
N SER A 87 -14.61 -12.63 -0.20
CA SER A 87 -15.57 -12.27 -1.21
C SER A 87 -16.17 -10.89 -0.94
N LEU A 88 -16.36 -10.11 -2.00
CA LEU A 88 -17.12 -8.87 -1.93
C LEU A 88 -18.53 -9.15 -1.37
N PRO A 89 -19.13 -8.20 -0.62
CA PRO A 89 -20.52 -8.31 -0.20
C PRO A 89 -21.45 -8.64 -1.37
N GLN A 90 -22.38 -9.57 -1.17
CA GLN A 90 -23.25 -10.08 -2.24
C GLN A 90 -24.04 -8.97 -2.95
N SER A 91 -24.41 -7.90 -2.24
CA SER A 91 -25.07 -6.74 -2.84
C SER A 91 -24.20 -6.05 -3.90
N LEU A 92 -22.90 -5.88 -3.64
CA LEU A 92 -21.96 -5.31 -4.61
C LEU A 92 -21.69 -6.28 -5.76
N VAL A 93 -21.57 -7.58 -5.48
CA VAL A 93 -21.45 -8.62 -6.52
C VAL A 93 -22.65 -8.57 -7.46
N ASN A 94 -23.87 -8.46 -6.93
CA ASN A 94 -25.09 -8.37 -7.73
C ASN A 94 -25.12 -7.14 -8.63
N ILE A 95 -24.57 -6.00 -8.18
CA ILE A 95 -24.41 -4.79 -8.98
C ILE A 95 -23.40 -5.01 -10.10
N LEU A 96 -22.20 -5.51 -9.78
CA LEU A 96 -21.14 -5.76 -10.77
C LEU A 96 -21.56 -6.80 -11.81
N MET A 97 -22.32 -7.82 -11.42
CA MET A 97 -22.86 -8.82 -12.33
C MET A 97 -23.81 -8.23 -13.40
N LYS A 98 -24.35 -7.02 -13.20
CA LYS A 98 -25.12 -6.32 -14.24
C LYS A 98 -24.28 -5.93 -15.44
N LEU A 99 -22.95 -5.82 -15.30
CA LEU A 99 -22.02 -5.61 -16.42
C LEU A 99 -21.89 -6.83 -17.33
N LYS A 100 -22.25 -8.03 -16.85
CA LYS A 100 -22.07 -9.27 -17.62
C LYS A 100 -22.76 -9.17 -18.98
N GLY A 101 -21.98 -9.38 -20.05
CA GLY A 101 -22.46 -9.34 -21.43
C GLY A 101 -22.69 -7.94 -22.01
N LYS A 102 -22.28 -6.87 -21.32
CA LYS A 102 -22.37 -5.48 -21.80
C LYS A 102 -20.98 -4.96 -22.12
N ASN A 103 -20.83 -4.35 -23.29
CA ASN A 103 -19.55 -3.85 -23.79
C ASN A 103 -19.66 -2.53 -24.55
N ASP A 104 -20.84 -1.90 -24.56
CA ASP A 104 -21.09 -0.59 -25.18
C ASP A 104 -21.57 0.42 -24.15
N PHE A 105 -21.29 1.70 -24.39
CA PHE A 105 -21.63 2.81 -23.49
C PHE A 105 -23.12 2.81 -23.15
N LYS A 106 -24.00 2.71 -24.16
CA LYS A 106 -25.44 2.89 -24.01
C LYS A 106 -26.06 1.80 -23.14
N SER A 107 -25.70 0.54 -23.35
CA SER A 107 -26.25 -0.57 -22.56
C SER A 107 -25.81 -0.52 -21.11
N ILE A 108 -24.56 -0.13 -20.84
CA ILE A 108 -24.06 0.04 -19.47
C ILE A 108 -24.74 1.26 -18.83
N ASP A 109 -24.71 2.44 -19.47
CA ASP A 109 -25.31 3.66 -18.91
C ASP A 109 -26.79 3.43 -18.54
N GLN A 110 -27.62 2.96 -19.47
CA GLN A 110 -29.04 2.71 -19.19
C GLN A 110 -29.24 1.76 -17.98
N THR A 111 -28.47 0.68 -17.92
CA THR A 111 -28.58 -0.31 -16.83
C THR A 111 -28.31 0.31 -15.46
N PHE A 112 -27.28 1.16 -15.34
CA PHE A 112 -26.89 1.75 -14.06
C PHE A 112 -27.64 3.06 -13.77
N GLN A 113 -28.16 3.75 -14.79
CA GLN A 113 -29.04 4.91 -14.65
C GLN A 113 -30.41 4.58 -14.08
N GLU A 114 -30.91 3.37 -14.24
CA GLU A 114 -32.20 2.95 -13.65
C GLU A 114 -32.06 2.54 -12.18
N MET A 115 -30.86 2.14 -11.76
CA MET A 115 -30.60 1.71 -10.39
C MET A 115 -30.66 2.89 -9.41
N ARG A 116 -31.38 2.70 -8.29
CA ARG A 116 -31.54 3.69 -7.22
C ARG A 116 -31.11 3.08 -5.88
N TYR A 117 -30.21 3.78 -5.21
CA TYR A 117 -29.72 3.43 -3.88
C TYR A 117 -29.74 4.68 -3.02
N ASP A 118 -30.21 4.56 -1.78
CA ASP A 118 -30.20 5.67 -0.83
C ASP A 118 -28.77 5.90 -0.32
N ARG A 119 -28.32 7.16 -0.37
CA ARG A 119 -26.94 7.54 -0.03
C ARG A 119 -26.59 7.34 1.44
N ARG A 120 -27.58 7.30 2.33
CA ARG A 120 -27.39 7.19 3.79
C ARG A 120 -27.57 5.76 4.26
N THR A 121 -28.55 5.04 3.74
CA THR A 121 -28.84 3.66 4.17
C THR A 121 -28.17 2.60 3.32
N GLN A 122 -27.78 2.91 2.07
CA GLN A 122 -27.08 2.01 1.14
C GLN A 122 -25.84 2.68 0.51
N PRO A 123 -24.90 3.21 1.33
CA PRO A 123 -23.78 3.99 0.83
C PRO A 123 -22.83 3.16 -0.06
N ALA A 124 -22.65 1.87 0.23
CA ALA A 124 -21.76 0.98 -0.52
C ALA A 124 -22.30 0.69 -1.93
N GLU A 125 -23.59 0.36 -2.03
CA GLU A 125 -24.28 0.13 -3.30
C GLU A 125 -24.34 1.42 -4.14
N TYR A 126 -24.66 2.55 -3.49
CA TYR A 126 -24.62 3.86 -4.12
C TYR A 126 -23.24 4.16 -4.70
N TRP A 127 -22.18 4.00 -3.90
CA TRP A 127 -20.80 4.23 -4.32
C TRP A 127 -20.39 3.32 -5.48
N CYS A 128 -20.73 2.02 -5.43
CA CYS A 128 -20.37 1.08 -6.48
C CYS A 128 -21.03 1.45 -7.82
N ARG A 129 -22.35 1.71 -7.81
CA ARG A 129 -23.09 2.18 -8.98
C ARG A 129 -22.51 3.48 -9.53
N ASN A 130 -22.23 4.45 -8.65
CA ASN A 130 -21.73 5.76 -9.08
C ASN A 130 -20.29 5.69 -9.60
N SER A 131 -19.48 4.76 -9.09
CA SER A 131 -18.11 4.56 -9.58
C SER A 131 -18.10 4.04 -11.03
N ILE A 132 -19.07 3.18 -11.38
CA ILE A 132 -19.22 2.68 -12.76
C ILE A 132 -19.66 3.80 -13.71
N LEU A 133 -20.65 4.61 -13.32
CA LEU A 133 -21.10 5.72 -14.16
C LEU A 133 -20.05 6.81 -14.32
N ASN A 134 -19.35 7.18 -13.24
CA ASN A 134 -18.24 8.13 -13.34
C ASN A 134 -17.12 7.61 -14.26
N TYR A 135 -16.90 6.28 -14.30
CA TYR A 135 -15.95 5.69 -15.24
C TYR A 135 -16.45 5.76 -16.68
N LEU A 136 -17.76 5.59 -16.91
CA LEU A 136 -18.36 5.76 -18.24
C LEU A 136 -18.22 7.19 -18.78
N ASP A 137 -18.17 8.21 -17.92
CA ASP A 137 -17.99 9.61 -18.35
C ASP A 137 -16.72 9.81 -19.21
N LEU A 138 -15.70 8.95 -19.06
CA LEU A 138 -14.51 8.92 -19.93
C LEU A 138 -14.83 8.70 -21.41
N PHE A 139 -16.02 8.17 -21.71
CA PHE A 139 -16.48 7.75 -23.04
C PHE A 139 -17.72 8.54 -23.51
N ILE A 140 -18.05 9.65 -22.85
CA ILE A 140 -19.28 10.40 -23.15
C ILE A 140 -19.28 10.98 -24.57
N GLU A 141 -18.11 11.35 -25.10
CA GLU A 141 -17.97 11.93 -26.43
C GLU A 141 -17.66 10.88 -27.51
N SER A 142 -17.08 9.73 -27.13
CA SER A 142 -16.74 8.65 -28.07
C SER A 142 -16.43 7.32 -27.38
N ASP A 143 -16.43 6.21 -28.13
CA ASP A 143 -16.01 4.89 -27.65
C ASP A 143 -14.51 4.81 -27.28
N ASN A 144 -13.75 5.87 -27.53
CA ASN A 144 -12.37 6.02 -27.06
C ASN A 144 -12.28 7.17 -26.05
N PHE A 145 -11.48 6.98 -25.02
CA PHE A 145 -11.16 8.05 -24.08
C PHE A 145 -9.84 8.73 -24.43
N THR A 146 -9.77 10.04 -24.17
CA THR A 146 -8.57 10.85 -24.36
C THR A 146 -7.45 10.37 -23.44
N PRO A 147 -6.22 10.14 -23.95
CA PRO A 147 -5.08 9.78 -23.11
C PRO A 147 -4.84 10.80 -21.99
N PHE A 148 -4.57 10.32 -20.79
CA PHE A 148 -4.25 11.18 -19.65
C PHE A 148 -2.89 11.86 -19.83
N VAL A 149 -2.83 13.14 -19.45
CA VAL A 149 -1.60 13.95 -19.53
C VAL A 149 -0.76 13.80 -18.26
N THR A 150 -1.43 13.71 -17.10
CA THR A 150 -0.76 13.59 -15.80
C THR A 150 -1.24 12.39 -15.00
N GLU A 151 -0.41 11.96 -14.05
CA GLU A 151 -0.76 10.95 -13.04
C GLU A 151 -1.94 11.40 -12.17
N GLN A 152 -2.10 12.70 -11.97
CA GLN A 152 -3.19 13.28 -11.23
C GLN A 152 -4.53 13.17 -11.99
N ASP A 153 -4.51 13.37 -13.31
CA ASP A 153 -5.70 13.19 -14.17
C ASP A 153 -6.10 11.71 -14.18
N LEU A 154 -5.12 10.81 -14.34
CA LEU A 154 -5.34 9.37 -14.25
C LEU A 154 -5.97 8.96 -12.90
N LEU A 155 -5.48 9.52 -11.80
CA LEU A 155 -6.01 9.26 -10.46
C LEU A 155 -7.42 9.82 -10.29
N ASN A 156 -7.71 11.01 -10.82
CA ASN A 156 -9.01 11.66 -10.64
C ASN A 156 -10.10 11.02 -11.51
N ASP A 157 -9.79 10.78 -12.78
CA ASP A 157 -10.80 10.45 -13.78
C ASP A 157 -10.97 8.93 -13.93
N MET A 158 -9.87 8.17 -13.95
CA MET A 158 -9.94 6.71 -14.09
C MET A 158 -10.04 5.99 -12.75
N TYR A 159 -9.27 6.44 -11.76
CA TYR A 159 -9.19 5.81 -10.43
C TYR A 159 -9.84 6.63 -9.32
N GLY A 160 -10.66 7.63 -9.67
CA GLY A 160 -11.33 8.51 -8.70
C GLY A 160 -12.22 7.77 -7.71
N PHE A 161 -12.67 6.56 -8.06
CA PHE A 161 -13.43 5.68 -7.18
C PHE A 161 -12.66 5.30 -5.91
N LEU A 162 -11.32 5.22 -5.97
CA LEU A 162 -10.48 4.96 -4.79
C LEU A 162 -10.58 6.10 -3.79
N LYS A 163 -10.52 7.35 -4.27
CA LYS A 163 -10.69 8.55 -3.44
C LYS A 163 -12.10 8.64 -2.85
N SER A 164 -13.12 8.20 -3.59
CA SER A 164 -14.50 8.24 -3.11
C SER A 164 -14.84 7.14 -2.11
N THR A 165 -13.96 6.16 -1.86
CA THR A 165 -14.14 5.14 -0.81
C THR A 165 -14.29 5.74 0.60
N LYS A 166 -13.84 6.98 0.84
CA LYS A 166 -14.11 7.74 2.07
C LYS A 166 -15.60 7.88 2.39
N ASN A 167 -16.48 7.74 1.39
CA ASN A 167 -17.93 7.83 1.57
C ASN A 167 -18.53 6.52 2.12
N ILE A 168 -17.79 5.41 2.01
CA ILE A 168 -18.24 4.07 2.44
C ILE A 168 -17.36 3.48 3.53
N SER A 169 -16.25 4.15 3.83
CA SER A 169 -15.32 3.82 4.89
C SER A 169 -15.37 4.91 5.95
N ARG A 170 -14.88 4.61 7.15
CA ARG A 170 -14.67 5.63 8.18
C ARG A 170 -13.34 6.38 7.98
N THR A 171 -12.84 6.46 6.74
CA THR A 171 -11.55 7.07 6.42
C THR A 171 -11.73 8.40 5.69
N THR A 172 -10.70 9.23 5.75
CA THR A 172 -10.51 10.39 4.87
C THR A 172 -9.41 10.08 3.85
N THR A 173 -9.36 10.87 2.78
CA THR A 173 -8.35 10.72 1.73
C THR A 173 -7.68 12.06 1.44
N GLU A 174 -6.35 12.06 1.35
CA GLU A 174 -5.55 13.24 1.00
C GLU A 174 -4.70 12.95 -0.23
N THR A 175 -4.50 13.95 -1.10
CA THR A 175 -3.80 13.82 -2.38
C THR A 175 -2.51 14.62 -2.34
N GLY A 176 -1.37 14.00 -2.71
CA GLY A 176 -0.08 14.69 -2.82
C GLY A 176 0.44 15.33 -1.53
N CYS A 177 0.03 14.82 -0.37
CA CYS A 177 0.47 15.33 0.93
C CYS A 177 1.67 14.55 1.47
N GLN A 178 2.58 15.25 2.15
CA GLN A 178 3.68 14.61 2.87
C GLN A 178 3.14 13.82 4.06
N SER A 179 3.64 12.60 4.21
CA SER A 179 3.28 11.73 5.31
C SER A 179 3.85 12.23 6.63
N SER A 180 2.95 12.43 7.60
CA SER A 180 3.32 12.80 8.96
C SER A 180 4.05 11.66 9.66
N ALA A 181 3.65 10.40 9.43
CA ALA A 181 4.31 9.24 10.03
C ALA A 181 5.73 9.05 9.48
N SER A 182 5.93 9.17 8.16
CA SER A 182 7.25 9.11 7.54
C SER A 182 8.13 10.27 8.02
N ASN A 183 7.59 11.48 8.09
CA ASN A 183 8.30 12.65 8.62
C ASN A 183 8.75 12.40 10.07
N SER A 184 7.83 11.97 10.94
CA SER A 184 8.16 11.66 12.34
C SER A 184 9.22 10.55 12.45
N ASN A 185 9.10 9.48 11.66
CA ASN A 185 10.04 8.37 11.69
C ASN A 185 11.47 8.79 11.27
N LYS A 186 11.59 9.53 10.16
CA LYS A 186 12.88 10.07 9.66
C LYS A 186 13.54 11.04 10.63
N ASN A 187 12.75 11.77 11.41
CA ASN A 187 13.23 12.77 12.34
C ASN A 187 13.24 12.28 13.80
N SER A 188 12.98 10.99 14.06
CA SER A 188 12.83 10.43 15.41
C SER A 188 14.09 10.50 16.29
N GLN A 189 15.26 10.61 15.67
CA GLN A 189 16.56 10.75 16.33
C GLN A 189 17.08 12.20 16.31
N ARG A 190 16.27 13.18 15.88
CA ARG A 190 16.67 14.59 15.95
C ARG A 190 16.56 15.08 17.38
N GLU A 191 17.70 15.42 17.95
CA GLU A 191 17.82 16.02 19.27
C GLU A 191 18.40 17.43 19.17
N LEU A 192 18.06 18.28 20.13
CA LEU A 192 18.73 19.57 20.32
C LEU A 192 20.18 19.29 20.67
N GLY A 193 21.09 19.60 19.74
CA GLY A 193 22.48 19.29 19.95
C GLY A 193 23.08 20.15 21.07
N THR A 194 23.71 19.49 22.04
CA THR A 194 24.57 20.12 23.04
C THR A 194 25.94 20.47 22.48
N ASN A 195 26.51 19.60 21.63
CA ASN A 195 27.86 19.75 21.04
C ASN A 195 27.90 19.67 19.51
N GLN A 196 26.75 19.53 18.84
CA GLN A 196 26.66 19.47 17.37
C GLN A 196 25.50 20.34 16.87
N GLN A 197 25.64 20.91 15.68
CA GLN A 197 24.61 21.75 15.09
C GLN A 197 23.37 20.92 14.73
N LEU A 198 22.18 21.45 15.03
CA LEU A 198 20.91 20.82 14.69
C LEU A 198 20.82 20.60 13.17
N VAL A 199 20.81 19.33 12.76
CA VAL A 199 20.67 18.95 11.34
C VAL A 199 19.29 19.38 10.82
N ARG A 200 19.18 19.81 9.55
CA ARG A 200 17.89 20.19 8.93
C ARG A 200 16.85 19.08 9.04
N GLN A 201 15.57 19.46 9.17
CA GLN A 201 14.45 18.51 9.18
C GLN A 201 14.37 17.79 7.83
N ALA A 202 14.27 16.46 7.87
CA ALA A 202 14.01 15.67 6.68
C ALA A 202 12.52 15.73 6.31
N ASN A 203 12.22 15.79 5.01
CA ASN A 203 10.84 15.77 4.53
C ASN A 203 10.24 14.36 4.64
N GLY A 204 8.94 14.31 4.95
CA GLY A 204 8.15 13.08 4.88
C GLY A 204 8.05 12.58 3.43
N ASP A 205 7.88 11.28 3.26
CA ASP A 205 7.55 10.71 1.95
C ASP A 205 6.17 11.20 1.49
N CYS A 206 5.98 11.34 0.18
CA CYS A 206 4.72 11.80 -0.41
C CYS A 206 4.16 10.69 -1.31
N SER A 207 2.89 10.34 -1.11
CA SER A 207 2.15 9.42 -1.97
C SER A 207 1.07 10.18 -2.74
N ASP A 208 0.62 9.62 -3.87
CA ASP A 208 -0.39 10.28 -4.71
C ASP A 208 -1.74 10.34 -4.00
N LEU A 209 -2.09 9.31 -3.22
CA LEU A 209 -3.26 9.30 -2.35
C LEU A 209 -2.91 8.62 -1.02
N THR A 210 -3.31 9.21 0.10
CA THR A 210 -3.21 8.59 1.44
C THR A 210 -4.59 8.41 2.04
N PHE A 211 -4.84 7.25 2.63
CA PHE A 211 -6.03 6.96 3.43
C PHE A 211 -5.73 7.20 4.90
N LYS A 212 -6.60 7.93 5.60
CA LYS A 212 -6.44 8.23 7.03
C LYS A 212 -7.68 7.88 7.83
N HIS A 213 -7.50 7.48 9.08
CA HIS A 213 -8.56 7.47 10.07
C HIS A 213 -8.15 8.38 11.22
N LEU A 214 -8.95 9.42 11.47
CA LEU A 214 -8.55 10.53 12.35
C LEU A 214 -7.21 11.13 11.86
N SER A 215 -6.18 11.15 12.71
CA SER A 215 -4.84 11.64 12.37
C SER A 215 -3.89 10.56 11.85
N SER A 216 -4.31 9.29 11.80
CA SER A 216 -3.43 8.16 11.50
C SER A 216 -3.55 7.71 10.05
N GLU A 217 -2.40 7.52 9.42
CA GLU A 217 -2.28 7.03 8.05
C GLU A 217 -2.45 5.49 8.04
N LEU A 218 -3.35 4.99 7.19
CA LEU A 218 -3.75 3.58 7.12
C LEU A 218 -3.44 2.91 5.78
N GLY A 219 -3.09 3.71 4.78
CA GLY A 219 -2.76 3.20 3.46
C GLY A 219 -2.37 4.29 2.49
N CYS A 220 -1.77 3.89 1.38
CA CYS A 220 -1.30 4.82 0.36
C CYS A 220 -1.48 4.26 -1.06
N VAL A 221 -1.58 5.15 -2.04
CA VAL A 221 -1.63 4.81 -3.47
C VAL A 221 -0.46 5.50 -4.16
N GLU A 222 0.23 4.75 -5.00
CA GLU A 222 1.19 5.26 -5.98
C GLU A 222 0.63 4.96 -7.37
N ILE A 223 0.66 5.96 -8.25
CA ILE A 223 0.13 5.87 -9.60
C ILE A 223 1.20 6.22 -10.64
N GLY A 224 1.34 5.33 -11.62
CA GLY A 224 2.24 5.47 -12.76
C GLY A 224 1.45 5.64 -14.04
N LEU A 225 1.72 6.72 -14.79
CA LEU A 225 1.03 7.00 -16.06
C LEU A 225 1.29 5.93 -17.13
N VAL A 226 2.51 5.39 -17.17
CA VAL A 226 2.97 4.45 -18.21
C VAL A 226 3.26 3.09 -17.59
N ASP A 227 2.63 2.04 -18.11
CA ASP A 227 2.99 0.66 -17.80
C ASP A 227 4.27 0.27 -18.57
N HIS A 228 5.42 0.45 -17.94
CA HIS A 228 6.71 -0.06 -18.45
C HIS A 228 6.87 -1.58 -18.25
N ARG A 229 5.78 -2.31 -17.92
CA ARG A 229 5.74 -3.73 -17.55
C ARG A 229 6.59 -4.03 -16.30
N ALA A 230 6.73 -5.31 -15.96
CA ALA A 230 7.33 -5.80 -14.72
C ALA A 230 8.77 -5.31 -14.41
N ASN A 231 9.45 -4.67 -15.36
CA ASN A 231 10.81 -4.14 -15.21
C ASN A 231 10.86 -2.61 -15.18
N GLY A 232 9.70 -1.94 -15.14
CA GLY A 232 9.63 -0.48 -14.96
C GLY A 232 10.33 -0.08 -13.67
N THR A 233 11.42 0.69 -13.79
CA THR A 233 12.24 1.05 -12.62
C THR A 233 11.43 1.85 -11.58
N LYS A 234 10.48 2.69 -12.03
CA LYS A 234 9.56 3.42 -11.15
C LYS A 234 8.66 2.46 -10.36
N GLU A 235 8.00 1.52 -11.06
CA GLU A 235 7.14 0.51 -10.43
C GLU A 235 7.90 -0.32 -9.39
N LEU A 236 9.11 -0.79 -9.70
CA LEU A 236 9.93 -1.54 -8.75
C LEU A 236 10.30 -0.69 -7.54
N GLN A 237 10.66 0.59 -7.72
CA GLN A 237 10.99 1.48 -6.61
C GLN A 237 9.78 1.78 -5.72
N GLU A 238 8.61 2.02 -6.31
CA GLU A 238 7.39 2.32 -5.55
C GLU A 238 6.91 1.08 -4.81
N SER A 239 6.78 -0.03 -5.53
CA SER A 239 6.22 -1.27 -4.95
C SER A 239 7.17 -2.00 -4.01
N LYS A 240 8.48 -1.99 -4.26
CA LYS A 240 9.48 -2.73 -3.50
C LYS A 240 10.32 -1.86 -2.57
N LEU A 241 10.07 -0.55 -2.46
CA LEU A 241 10.85 0.27 -1.52
C LEU A 241 10.02 1.40 -0.89
N LYS A 242 9.50 2.32 -1.71
CA LYS A 242 8.81 3.53 -1.21
C LYS A 242 7.56 3.18 -0.41
N SER A 243 6.62 2.45 -0.99
CA SER A 243 5.37 2.07 -0.30
C SER A 243 5.62 1.20 0.92
N PRO A 244 6.42 0.13 0.86
CA PRO A 244 6.79 -0.64 2.06
C PRO A 244 7.35 0.20 3.22
N LYS A 245 8.23 1.18 2.92
CA LYS A 245 8.79 2.11 3.94
C LYS A 245 7.74 3.04 4.53
N MET A 246 6.86 3.60 3.71
CA MET A 246 5.77 4.45 4.18
C MET A 246 4.83 3.66 5.08
N MET A 247 4.40 2.48 4.62
CA MET A 247 3.53 1.60 5.39
C MET A 247 4.16 1.20 6.73
N ARG A 248 5.48 0.97 6.79
CA ARG A 248 6.18 0.71 8.07
C ARG A 248 6.09 1.91 9.00
N SER A 249 6.24 3.11 8.46
CA SER A 249 6.13 4.35 9.24
C SER A 249 4.72 4.54 9.78
N PHE A 250 3.68 4.27 8.96
CA PHE A 250 2.27 4.23 9.38
C PHE A 250 2.05 3.27 10.54
N CYS A 251 2.58 2.04 10.43
CA CYS A 251 2.49 1.06 11.52
C CYS A 251 3.14 1.56 12.79
N LYS A 252 4.39 2.04 12.71
CA LYS A 252 5.14 2.51 13.86
C LYS A 252 4.37 3.62 14.59
N GLN A 253 3.84 4.59 13.85
CA GLN A 253 3.04 5.67 14.43
C GLN A 253 1.81 5.13 15.18
N MET A 254 1.08 4.17 14.60
CA MET A 254 -0.08 3.58 15.26
C MET A 254 0.27 2.81 16.54
N ILE A 255 1.39 2.07 16.54
CA ILE A 255 1.89 1.39 17.74
C ILE A 255 2.24 2.41 18.82
N ASP A 256 2.99 3.44 18.45
CA ASP A 256 3.47 4.45 19.38
C ASP A 256 2.31 5.26 19.98
N GLN A 257 1.32 5.62 19.15
CA GLN A 257 0.18 6.46 19.53
C GLN A 257 -0.90 5.69 20.30
N TYR A 258 -1.25 4.48 19.88
CA TYR A 258 -2.39 3.75 20.43
C TYR A 258 -2.01 2.53 21.28
N LYS A 259 -0.72 2.18 21.35
CA LYS A 259 -0.22 0.99 22.07
C LYS A 259 -0.90 -0.31 21.62
N ILE A 260 -1.29 -0.38 20.34
CA ILE A 260 -1.96 -1.53 19.73
C ILE A 260 -0.92 -2.60 19.40
N LYS A 261 -1.28 -3.87 19.61
CA LYS A 261 -0.45 -5.00 19.20
C LYS A 261 -0.30 -5.02 17.68
N VAL A 262 0.92 -5.26 17.23
CA VAL A 262 1.32 -5.08 15.83
C VAL A 262 0.58 -6.03 14.89
N ASN A 263 0.31 -7.26 15.35
CA ASN A 263 -0.52 -8.25 14.66
C ASN A 263 -2.02 -7.90 14.53
N LYS A 264 -2.47 -6.77 15.09
CA LYS A 264 -3.82 -6.23 14.92
C LYS A 264 -3.87 -5.09 13.90
N ILE A 265 -2.73 -4.64 13.41
CA ILE A 265 -2.61 -3.54 12.46
C ILE A 265 -2.57 -4.12 11.05
N LYS A 266 -3.38 -3.55 10.16
CA LYS A 266 -3.39 -3.90 8.73
C LYS A 266 -3.24 -2.63 7.93
N ILE A 267 -2.28 -2.62 7.01
CA ILE A 267 -1.96 -1.46 6.20
C ILE A 267 -1.93 -1.91 4.76
N VAL A 268 -2.60 -1.15 3.90
CA VAL A 268 -2.77 -1.50 2.50
C VAL A 268 -2.20 -0.39 1.64
N SER A 269 -1.48 -0.79 0.59
CA SER A 269 -1.01 0.11 -0.46
C SER A 269 -1.45 -0.40 -1.82
N PHE A 270 -1.83 0.53 -2.69
CA PHE A 270 -2.19 0.24 -4.06
C PHE A 270 -1.11 0.83 -4.97
N ILE A 271 -0.58 0.01 -5.87
CA ILE A 271 0.33 0.44 -6.92
C ILE A 271 -0.42 0.28 -8.24
N ILE A 272 -0.60 1.38 -8.95
CA ILE A 272 -1.43 1.43 -10.15
C ILE A 272 -0.55 1.85 -11.31
N ASN A 273 -0.48 1.07 -12.38
CA ASN A 273 0.37 1.36 -13.53
C ASN A 273 -0.38 1.20 -14.85
N GLY A 274 -0.49 2.29 -15.61
CA GLY A 274 -1.14 2.29 -16.93
C GLY A 274 -2.59 1.77 -16.91
N LYS A 275 -3.06 1.27 -18.06
CA LYS A 275 -4.44 0.77 -18.26
C LYS A 275 -4.52 -0.77 -18.12
N PRO A 276 -5.60 -1.29 -17.52
CA PRO A 276 -5.88 -1.24 -16.10
C PRO A 276 -5.12 -2.37 -15.36
N LYS A 277 -4.05 -2.03 -14.63
CA LYS A 277 -3.39 -2.95 -13.69
C LYS A 277 -3.30 -2.31 -12.31
N ILE A 278 -3.94 -2.95 -11.34
CA ILE A 278 -3.82 -2.61 -9.93
C ILE A 278 -3.04 -3.73 -9.25
N LYS A 279 -1.90 -3.39 -8.65
CA LYS A 279 -1.17 -4.26 -7.73
C LYS A 279 -1.48 -3.83 -6.32
N LEU A 280 -1.81 -4.81 -5.49
CA LEU A 280 -2.07 -4.62 -4.08
C LEU A 280 -0.85 -5.04 -3.28
N LEU A 281 -0.38 -4.16 -2.41
CA LEU A 281 0.62 -4.48 -1.39
C LEU A 281 -0.06 -4.41 -0.04
N ALA A 282 -0.02 -5.49 0.72
CA ALA A 282 -0.39 -5.48 2.13
C ALA A 282 0.91 -5.46 2.94
N LEU A 283 1.12 -4.43 3.75
CA LEU A 283 2.16 -4.47 4.76
C LEU A 283 1.54 -5.08 5.99
N LEU A 284 2.11 -6.21 6.34
CA LEU A 284 1.73 -6.98 7.48
C LEU A 284 2.91 -6.84 8.42
N SER A 285 2.96 -5.69 9.07
CA SER A 285 3.93 -5.45 10.12
C SER A 285 3.57 -6.39 11.26
N GLN A 286 4.50 -7.28 11.59
CA GLN A 286 4.48 -8.12 12.79
C GLN A 286 5.70 -7.80 13.68
N LEU A 287 6.28 -6.60 13.55
CA LEU A 287 7.33 -6.10 14.45
C LEU A 287 6.74 -5.80 15.82
N LYS A 288 6.63 -6.80 16.69
CA LYS A 288 6.10 -6.67 18.06
C LYS A 288 6.95 -5.76 18.95
#